data_AF-C0L3Y8-F1
#
_entry.id   AF-C0L3Y8-F1
#
_cell.length_a   1.000
_cell.length_b   1.000
_cell.length_c   1.000
_cell.angle_alpha   90.00
_cell.angle_beta   90.00
_cell.angle_gamma   90.00
#
_symmetry.space_group_name_H-M   'P 1'
#
loop_
_entity.id
_entity.type
_entity.pdbx_description
1 polymer ?
#
loop_
_entity_poly.entity_id
_entity_poly.type
_entity_poly.pdbx_seq_one_letter_code
_entity_poly.pdbx_strand_id
1 'polypeptide(L)'
;TYLLGVHDGQLLCGARFIDSTQPTMMSEIFHKYFSAVCRLPTDMPCCEITRLFLDKERRDAAKLDGLPASKALFLAMIIFCMKKKYTGMYAVVSRGMYAIFRHANWKTEVIQKGFSEKGEDIYYIFMPANSNVIEDIIIKDKHSDWLREKLQHLCHL
;
A
#
# COMPACT_ATOMS: atom_id res chain seq x y z
N THR A 1 10.72 5.68 6.00
CA THR A 1 11.06 4.26 6.18
C THR A 1 10.79 3.49 4.89
N TYR A 2 11.54 2.43 4.59
CA TYR A 2 11.28 1.55 3.45
C TYR A 2 10.92 0.15 3.93
N LEU A 3 9.92 -0.44 3.30
CA LEU A 3 9.57 -1.86 3.41
C LEU A 3 9.99 -2.52 2.10
N LEU A 4 10.84 -3.53 2.15
CA LEU A 4 11.44 -4.17 0.99
C LEU A 4 11.18 -5.68 1.05
N GLY A 5 10.61 -6.24 -0.01
CA GLY A 5 10.45 -7.67 -0.21
C GLY A 5 11.62 -8.21 -1.04
N VAL A 6 12.41 -9.08 -0.43
CA VAL A 6 13.61 -9.67 -1.02
C VAL A 6 13.46 -11.19 -1.10
N HIS A 7 13.85 -11.78 -2.22
CA HIS A 7 13.91 -13.22 -2.43
C HIS A 7 15.27 -13.58 -3.01
N ASP A 8 16.00 -14.51 -2.39
CA ASP A 8 17.35 -14.92 -2.81
C ASP A 8 18.30 -13.74 -3.09
N GLY A 9 18.28 -12.74 -2.21
CA GLY A 9 19.09 -11.52 -2.34
C GLY A 9 18.61 -10.53 -3.41
N GLN A 10 17.55 -10.84 -4.15
CA GLN A 10 16.97 -9.95 -5.16
C GLN A 10 15.78 -9.17 -4.62
N LEU A 11 15.77 -7.87 -4.87
CA LEU A 11 14.64 -7.00 -4.55
C LEU A 11 13.50 -7.23 -5.54
N LEU A 12 12.36 -7.69 -5.03
CA LEU A 12 11.16 -7.99 -5.81
C LEU A 12 10.08 -6.92 -5.67
N CYS A 13 9.92 -6.35 -4.48
CA CYS A 13 8.84 -5.41 -4.24
C CYS A 13 9.16 -4.48 -3.07
N GLY A 14 8.37 -3.43 -2.89
CA GLY A 14 8.53 -2.56 -1.74
C GLY A 14 7.70 -1.30 -1.80
N ALA A 15 7.76 -0.55 -0.71
CA ALA A 15 7.08 0.73 -0.55
C ALA A 15 7.86 1.63 0.41
N ARG A 16 7.71 2.95 0.23
CA ARG A 16 8.24 3.96 1.14
C ARG A 16 7.11 4.54 1.98
N PHE A 17 7.34 4.61 3.28
CA PHE A 17 6.45 5.20 4.28
C PHE A 17 7.03 6.55 4.73
N ILE A 18 6.20 7.58 4.73
CA ILE A 18 6.51 8.92 5.23
C ILE A 18 5.52 9.21 6.34
N ASP A 19 6.01 9.47 7.55
CA ASP A 19 5.16 9.79 8.70
C ASP A 19 4.38 11.09 8.44
N SER A 20 3.12 11.17 8.87
CA SER A 20 2.27 12.35 8.61
C SER A 20 2.78 13.64 9.26
N THR A 21 3.66 13.54 10.26
CA THR A 21 4.33 14.69 10.89
C THR A 21 5.44 15.30 10.01
N GLN A 22 5.82 14.64 8.92
CA GLN A 22 6.86 15.07 8.00
C GLN A 22 6.27 15.63 6.70
N PRO A 23 7.02 16.44 5.93
CA PRO A 23 6.63 16.81 4.57
C PRO A 23 6.40 15.56 3.70
N THR A 24 5.25 15.52 3.03
CA THR A 24 4.77 14.39 2.22
C THR A 24 4.69 14.77 0.75
N MET A 25 4.60 13.79 -0.16
CA MET A 25 4.36 14.12 -1.56
C MET A 25 3.01 14.82 -1.74
N MET A 26 2.00 14.45 -0.96
CA MET A 26 0.72 15.14 -0.96
C MET A 26 0.87 16.61 -0.57
N SER A 27 1.55 16.92 0.55
CA SER A 27 1.71 18.31 1.00
C SER A 27 2.59 19.15 0.08
N GLU A 28 3.64 18.56 -0.49
CA GLU A 28 4.66 19.31 -1.26
C GLU A 28 4.38 19.36 -2.76
N ILE A 29 3.92 18.25 -3.36
CA ILE A 29 3.89 18.08 -4.82
C ILE A 29 2.46 18.00 -5.34
N PHE A 30 1.65 17.12 -4.74
CA PHE A 30 0.35 16.75 -5.32
C PHE A 30 -0.79 17.66 -4.89
N HIS A 31 -0.64 18.48 -3.84
CA HIS A 31 -1.69 19.38 -3.34
C HIS A 31 -2.37 20.19 -4.44
N LYS A 32 -1.62 20.67 -5.45
CA LYS A 32 -2.14 21.50 -6.55
C LYS A 32 -3.08 20.77 -7.51
N TYR A 33 -3.08 19.43 -7.52
CA TYR A 33 -3.94 18.63 -8.40
C TYR A 33 -5.29 18.28 -7.77
N PHE A 34 -5.51 18.72 -6.52
CA PHE A 34 -6.72 18.45 -5.76
C PHE A 34 -7.35 19.78 -5.36
N SER A 35 -8.67 19.90 -5.51
CA SER A 35 -9.42 21.16 -5.35
C SER A 35 -9.60 21.64 -3.91
N ALA A 36 -9.05 20.92 -2.91
CA ALA A 36 -9.18 21.24 -1.49
C ALA A 36 -7.83 21.05 -0.77
N VAL A 37 -7.69 21.65 0.41
CA VAL A 37 -6.54 21.43 1.32
C VAL A 37 -6.61 19.98 1.84
N CYS A 38 -6.12 19.04 1.04
CA CYS A 38 -5.92 17.67 1.43
C CYS A 38 -4.57 17.57 2.16
N ARG A 39 -4.61 17.80 3.47
CA ARG A 39 -3.49 17.45 4.36
C ARG A 39 -3.79 16.10 5.00
N LEU A 40 -2.74 15.33 5.28
CA LEU A 40 -2.88 14.18 6.16
C LEU A 40 -3.40 14.66 7.53
N PRO A 41 -4.27 13.88 8.21
CA PRO A 41 -4.62 14.16 9.58
C PRO A 41 -3.38 14.21 10.45
N THR A 42 -3.23 15.28 11.23
CA THR A 42 -2.11 15.47 12.17
C THR A 42 -2.48 15.08 13.60
N ASP A 43 -3.78 14.91 13.85
CA ASP A 43 -4.38 14.55 15.14
C ASP A 43 -4.44 13.03 15.37
N MET A 44 -4.30 12.23 14.31
CA MET A 44 -4.22 10.78 14.39
C MET A 44 -2.92 10.24 13.76
N PRO A 45 -2.24 9.27 14.41
CA PRO A 45 -1.06 8.64 13.83
C PRO A 45 -1.39 7.99 12.48
N CYS A 46 -0.77 8.48 11.42
CA CYS A 46 -0.89 7.93 10.08
C CYS A 46 0.38 8.19 9.26
N CYS A 47 0.41 7.69 8.03
CA CYS A 47 1.53 7.88 7.13
C CYS A 47 1.07 8.00 5.67
N GLU A 48 1.92 8.56 4.83
CA GLU A 48 1.81 8.49 3.38
C GLU A 48 2.65 7.33 2.83
N ILE A 49 2.10 6.58 1.89
CA ILE A 49 2.81 5.59 1.08
C ILE A 49 3.17 6.16 -0.28
N THR A 50 4.42 5.97 -0.64
CA THR A 50 4.98 6.37 -1.92
C THR A 50 5.84 5.26 -2.50
N ARG A 51 6.14 5.33 -3.80
CA ARG A 51 7.08 4.41 -4.48
C ARG A 51 6.73 2.93 -4.29
N LEU A 52 5.44 2.59 -4.27
CA LEU A 52 4.99 1.20 -4.27
C LEU A 52 5.39 0.56 -5.60
N PHE A 53 6.10 -0.56 -5.56
CA PHE A 53 6.47 -1.31 -6.75
C PHE A 53 6.42 -2.82 -6.51
N LEU A 54 6.22 -3.56 -7.60
CA LEU A 54 6.33 -5.00 -7.71
C LEU A 54 6.97 -5.31 -9.05
N ASP A 55 8.17 -5.87 -9.02
CA ASP A 55 8.91 -6.31 -10.20
C ASP A 55 8.39 -7.69 -10.63
N LYS A 56 7.48 -7.69 -11.60
CA LYS A 56 6.85 -8.91 -12.11
C LYS A 56 7.86 -9.79 -12.83
N GLU A 57 8.79 -9.21 -13.58
CA GLU A 57 9.79 -9.96 -14.33
C GLU A 57 10.72 -10.73 -13.39
N ARG A 58 11.22 -10.06 -12.33
CA ARG A 58 12.05 -10.74 -11.33
C ARG A 58 11.28 -11.77 -10.53
N ARG A 59 10.02 -11.48 -10.18
CA ARG A 59 9.13 -12.46 -9.52
C ARG A 59 8.97 -13.71 -10.38
N ASP A 60 8.71 -13.53 -11.67
CA ASP A 60 8.45 -14.64 -12.60
C ASP A 60 9.74 -15.43 -12.88
N ALA A 61 10.87 -14.73 -13.03
CA ALA A 61 12.20 -15.36 -13.12
C ALA A 61 12.55 -16.18 -11.86
N ALA A 62 12.09 -15.73 -10.69
CA ALA A 62 12.21 -16.46 -9.43
C ALA A 62 11.18 -17.59 -9.26
N LYS A 63 10.36 -17.90 -10.28
CA LYS A 63 9.31 -18.94 -10.26
C LYS A 63 8.25 -18.71 -9.18
N LEU A 64 7.91 -17.45 -8.94
CA LEU A 64 6.87 -17.03 -7.99
C LEU A 64 5.60 -16.54 -8.72
N ASP A 65 5.46 -16.83 -10.02
CA ASP A 65 4.41 -16.34 -10.93
C ASP A 65 2.99 -16.82 -10.58
N GLY A 66 2.86 -17.88 -9.77
CA GLY A 66 1.59 -18.34 -9.21
C GLY A 66 1.23 -17.76 -7.83
N LEU A 67 2.18 -17.16 -7.12
CA LEU A 67 1.99 -16.74 -5.73
C LEU A 67 1.44 -15.32 -5.62
N PRO A 68 0.60 -15.02 -4.60
CA PRO A 68 0.00 -13.70 -4.42
C PRO A 68 0.99 -12.70 -3.78
N ALA A 69 2.15 -12.48 -4.43
CA ALA A 69 3.24 -11.64 -3.93
C ALA A 69 2.82 -10.18 -3.67
N SER A 70 1.92 -9.62 -4.49
CA SER A 70 1.34 -8.29 -4.26
C SER A 70 0.56 -8.23 -2.95
N LYS A 71 -0.26 -9.25 -2.65
CA LYS A 71 -1.01 -9.34 -1.40
C LYS A 71 -0.10 -9.56 -0.20
N ALA A 72 0.96 -10.36 -0.34
CA ALA A 72 1.97 -10.48 0.71
C ALA A 72 2.59 -9.11 1.08
N LEU A 73 2.91 -8.28 0.07
CA LEU A 73 3.35 -6.91 0.31
C LEU A 73 2.28 -6.07 1.01
N PHE A 74 1.01 -6.17 0.59
CA PHE A 74 -0.08 -5.42 1.23
C PHE A 74 -0.26 -5.82 2.71
N LEU A 75 -0.22 -7.11 3.02
CA LEU A 75 -0.25 -7.61 4.39
C LEU A 75 0.94 -7.07 5.21
N ALA A 76 2.14 -7.06 4.63
CA ALA A 76 3.33 -6.50 5.27
C ALA A 76 3.17 -5.00 5.55
N MET A 77 2.58 -4.24 4.62
CA MET A 77 2.28 -2.82 4.81
C MET A 77 1.28 -2.59 5.94
N ILE A 78 0.22 -3.41 6.00
CA ILE A 78 -0.80 -3.32 7.07
C ILE A 78 -0.18 -3.64 8.43
N ILE A 79 0.60 -4.72 8.53
CA ILE A 79 1.28 -5.09 9.78
C ILE A 79 2.24 -3.99 10.23
N PHE A 80 3.03 -3.43 9.31
CA PHE A 80 3.93 -2.32 9.62
C PHE A 80 3.16 -1.13 10.23
N CYS A 81 2.04 -0.73 9.63
CA CYS A 81 1.19 0.34 10.16
C CYS A 81 0.63 0.00 11.55
N MET A 82 0.12 -1.22 11.74
CA MET A 82 -0.39 -1.67 13.05
C MET A 82 0.69 -1.63 14.13
N LYS A 83 1.92 -2.07 13.84
CA LYS A 83 3.07 -1.99 14.77
C LYS A 83 3.45 -0.57 15.13
N LYS A 84 3.34 0.35 14.17
CA LYS A 84 3.54 1.79 14.38
C LYS A 84 2.33 2.49 15.02
N LYS A 85 1.26 1.75 15.32
CA LYS A 85 -0.02 2.28 15.83
C LYS A 85 -0.66 3.29 14.88
N TYR A 86 -0.36 3.20 13.59
CA TYR A 86 -1.03 3.98 12.57
C TYR A 86 -2.42 3.38 12.28
N THR A 87 -3.43 4.23 12.19
CA THR A 87 -4.82 3.83 11.86
C THR A 87 -4.95 3.35 10.41
N GLY A 88 -4.03 3.78 9.56
CA GLY A 88 -3.98 3.45 8.16
C GLY A 88 -2.91 4.27 7.45
N MET A 89 -3.03 4.32 6.14
CA MET A 89 -2.04 4.94 5.28
C MET A 89 -2.72 5.65 4.10
N TYR A 90 -2.18 6.79 3.72
CA TYR A 90 -2.68 7.61 2.62
C TYR A 90 -1.78 7.45 1.40
N ALA A 91 -2.34 7.60 0.20
CA ALA A 91 -1.55 7.58 -1.02
C ALA A 91 -2.21 8.40 -2.12
N VAL A 92 -1.38 8.98 -2.99
CA VAL A 92 -1.80 9.45 -4.31
C VAL A 92 -1.48 8.35 -5.32
N VAL A 93 -2.50 7.88 -6.03
CA VAL A 93 -2.40 6.69 -6.89
C VAL A 93 -3.07 6.92 -8.24
N SER A 94 -2.55 6.25 -9.27
CA SER A 94 -3.22 6.18 -10.57
C SER A 94 -4.47 5.31 -10.51
N ARG A 95 -5.33 5.41 -11.52
CA ARG A 95 -6.50 4.53 -11.70
C ARG A 95 -6.13 3.04 -11.67
N GLY A 96 -5.01 2.66 -12.31
CA GLY A 96 -4.55 1.27 -12.36
C GLY A 96 -4.16 0.75 -10.98
N MET A 97 -3.43 1.55 -10.20
CA MET A 97 -3.03 1.16 -8.84
C MET A 97 -4.23 1.09 -7.89
N TYR A 98 -5.18 2.03 -8.01
CA TYR A 98 -6.45 1.96 -7.28
C TYR A 98 -7.22 0.67 -7.56
N ALA A 99 -7.30 0.27 -8.84
CA ALA A 99 -7.94 -0.98 -9.23
C ALA A 99 -7.24 -2.21 -8.62
N ILE A 100 -5.90 -2.22 -8.56
CA ILE A 100 -5.12 -3.31 -7.95
C ILE A 100 -5.50 -3.49 -6.47
N PHE A 101 -5.57 -2.42 -5.67
CA PHE A 101 -5.96 -2.53 -4.26
C PHE A 101 -7.39 -3.06 -4.09
N ARG A 102 -8.33 -2.57 -4.91
CA ARG A 102 -9.72 -3.02 -4.92
C ARG A 102 -9.82 -4.51 -5.26
N HIS A 103 -9.10 -4.98 -6.27
CA HIS A 103 -9.04 -6.40 -6.64
C HIS A 103 -8.38 -7.27 -5.58
N ALA A 104 -7.48 -6.69 -4.77
CA ALA A 104 -6.90 -7.38 -3.63
C ALA A 104 -7.85 -7.51 -2.43
N ASN A 105 -9.08 -7.00 -2.51
CA ASN A 105 -10.03 -6.85 -1.41
C ASN A 105 -9.55 -5.93 -0.28
N TRP A 106 -8.59 -5.06 -0.57
CA TRP A 106 -8.27 -3.97 0.33
C TRP A 106 -9.32 -2.87 0.17
N LYS A 107 -10.18 -2.70 1.20
CA LYS A 107 -11.27 -1.72 1.21
C LYS A 107 -10.73 -0.30 1.36
N THR A 108 -10.16 0.25 0.28
CA THR A 108 -9.65 1.62 0.22
C THR A 108 -10.79 2.63 0.03
N GLU A 109 -10.68 3.77 0.69
CA GLU A 109 -11.58 4.92 0.55
C GLU A 109 -10.98 5.96 -0.39
N VAL A 110 -11.78 6.51 -1.31
CA VAL A 110 -11.36 7.64 -2.15
C VAL A 110 -11.74 8.91 -1.43
N ILE A 111 -10.74 9.66 -0.99
CA ILE A 111 -10.92 10.96 -0.33
C ILE A 111 -11.23 12.01 -1.39
N GLN A 112 -10.43 12.02 -2.46
CA GLN A 112 -10.58 13.00 -3.52
C GLN A 112 -10.05 12.46 -4.85
N LYS A 113 -10.67 12.90 -5.95
CA LYS A 113 -10.17 12.70 -7.32
C LYS A 113 -9.51 13.99 -7.79
N GLY A 114 -8.42 13.85 -8.54
CA GLY A 114 -7.68 14.94 -9.15
C GLY A 114 -7.26 14.59 -10.57
N PHE A 115 -6.68 15.56 -11.26
CA PHE A 115 -6.13 15.38 -12.60
C PHE A 115 -4.63 15.69 -12.55
N SER A 116 -3.80 14.76 -13.03
CA SER A 116 -2.35 14.97 -13.11
C SER A 116 -2.00 16.05 -14.14
N GLU A 117 -0.72 16.45 -14.18
CA GLU A 117 -0.20 17.33 -15.23
C GLU A 117 -0.38 16.78 -16.65
N LYS A 118 -0.59 15.47 -16.79
CA LYS A 118 -0.84 14.78 -18.06
C LYS A 118 -2.33 14.65 -18.40
N GLY A 119 -3.22 15.22 -17.57
CA GLY A 119 -4.66 15.08 -17.73
C GLY A 119 -5.20 13.70 -17.36
N GLU A 120 -4.43 12.90 -16.60
CA GLU A 120 -4.84 11.56 -16.18
C GLU A 120 -5.50 11.59 -14.80
N ASP A 121 -6.50 10.73 -14.60
CA ASP A 121 -7.15 10.56 -13.29
C ASP A 121 -6.15 10.06 -12.23
N ILE A 122 -6.04 10.83 -11.16
CA ILE A 122 -5.34 10.43 -9.93
C ILE A 122 -6.30 10.47 -8.74
N TYR A 123 -6.05 9.58 -7.78
CA TYR A 123 -6.89 9.41 -6.60
C TYR A 123 -6.05 9.62 -5.36
N TYR A 124 -6.51 10.51 -4.49
CA TYR A 124 -6.05 10.57 -3.12
C TYR A 124 -6.91 9.61 -2.29
N ILE A 125 -6.28 8.58 -1.72
CA ILE A 125 -6.97 7.48 -1.07
C ILE A 125 -6.50 7.28 0.37
N PHE A 126 -7.39 6.76 1.20
CA PHE A 126 -7.07 6.18 2.50
C PHE A 126 -7.15 4.65 2.42
N MET A 127 -6.14 3.98 2.98
CA MET A 127 -6.03 2.54 3.05
C MET A 127 -5.98 2.13 4.53
N PRO A 128 -7.05 1.52 5.07
CA PRO A 128 -7.10 1.18 6.49
C PRO A 128 -6.11 0.07 6.84
N ALA A 129 -5.57 0.10 8.07
CA ALA A 129 -4.65 -0.91 8.58
C ALA A 129 -5.16 -1.48 9.91
N ASN A 130 -5.83 -2.65 9.85
CA ASN A 130 -6.29 -3.38 11.02
C ASN A 130 -6.52 -4.86 10.68
N SER A 131 -6.77 -5.68 11.70
CA SER A 131 -6.95 -7.13 11.55
C SER A 131 -8.13 -7.51 10.64
N ASN A 132 -9.21 -6.72 10.60
CA ASN A 132 -10.34 -7.01 9.73
C ASN A 132 -9.95 -6.88 8.24
N VAL A 133 -9.10 -5.91 7.91
CA VAL A 133 -8.58 -5.73 6.55
C VAL A 133 -7.67 -6.88 6.15
N ILE A 134 -6.83 -7.38 7.08
CA ILE A 134 -6.01 -8.58 6.84
C ILE A 134 -6.90 -9.77 6.47
N GLU A 135 -7.94 -10.02 7.25
CA GLU A 135 -8.87 -11.13 6.97
C GLU A 135 -9.63 -10.95 5.66
N ASP A 136 -10.09 -9.74 5.34
CA ASP A 136 -10.75 -9.42 4.06
C ASP A 136 -9.86 -9.75 2.84
N ILE A 137 -8.54 -9.50 2.94
CA ILE A 137 -7.56 -9.79 1.89
C ILE A 137 -7.35 -11.30 1.74
N ILE A 138 -7.26 -12.02 2.86
CA ILE A 138 -6.91 -13.45 2.91
C ILE A 138 -8.08 -14.35 2.52
N ILE A 139 -9.26 -14.16 3.14
CA ILE A 139 -10.37 -15.14 3.05
C ILE A 139 -10.92 -15.29 1.63
N LYS A 140 -10.71 -14.29 0.78
CA LYS A 140 -11.16 -14.27 -0.62
C LYS A 140 -10.07 -14.68 -1.61
N ASP A 141 -8.87 -15.01 -1.15
CA ASP A 141 -7.78 -15.47 -2.03
C ASP A 141 -7.75 -17.00 -2.11
N LYS A 142 -7.54 -17.53 -3.32
CA LYS A 142 -7.40 -18.98 -3.55
C LYS A 142 -6.15 -19.58 -2.89
N HIS A 143 -5.16 -18.75 -2.54
CA HIS A 143 -3.96 -19.12 -1.81
C HIS A 143 -4.00 -18.61 -0.36
N SER A 144 -5.18 -18.63 0.27
CA SER A 144 -5.36 -18.18 1.65
C SER A 144 -4.38 -18.84 2.62
N ASP A 145 -4.11 -20.13 2.46
CA ASP A 145 -3.22 -20.89 3.36
C ASP A 145 -1.78 -20.38 3.28
N TRP A 146 -1.30 -20.12 2.06
CA TRP A 146 0.02 -19.53 1.85
C TRP A 146 0.11 -18.12 2.44
N LEU A 147 -0.93 -17.29 2.26
CA LEU A 147 -0.96 -15.95 2.85
C LEU A 147 -0.98 -15.99 4.38
N ARG A 148 -1.68 -16.96 5.00
CA ARG A 148 -1.70 -17.15 6.46
C ARG A 148 -0.34 -17.60 6.99
N GLU A 149 0.34 -18.49 6.29
CA GLU A 149 1.73 -18.86 6.61
C GLU A 149 2.65 -17.64 6.55
N LYS A 150 2.59 -16.84 5.48
CA LYS A 150 3.39 -15.61 5.37
C LYS A 150 3.02 -14.58 6.43
N LEU A 151 1.76 -14.46 6.80
CA LEU A 151 1.32 -13.56 7.88
C LEU A 151 2.05 -13.85 9.20
N GLN A 152 2.26 -15.12 9.55
CA GLN A 152 3.01 -15.51 10.76
C GLN A 152 4.44 -14.99 10.73
N HIS A 153 5.12 -15.07 9.58
CA HIS A 153 6.46 -14.50 9.42
C HIS A 153 6.45 -12.97 9.48
N LEU A 154 5.47 -12.32 8.84
CA LEU A 154 5.35 -10.87 8.81
C LEU A 154 5.07 -10.26 10.19
N CYS A 155 4.45 -11.01 11.12
CA CYS A 155 4.28 -10.57 12.51
C CYS A 155 5.62 -10.31 13.23
N HIS A 156 6.75 -10.77 12.70
CA HIS A 156 8.09 -10.48 13.22
C HIS A 156 8.76 -9.24 12.61
N LEU A 157 8.11 -8.52 11.69
CA LEU A 157 8.61 -7.26 11.08
C LEU A 157 9.18 -6.18 12.07
#